data_AF-A0A259M6S8-F1
#
_entry.id   AF-A0A259M6S8-F1
#
_cell.length_a   1.000
_cell.length_b   1.000
_cell.length_c   1.000
_cell.angle_alpha   90.00
_cell.angle_beta   90.00
_cell.angle_gamma   90.00
#
_symmetry.space_group_name_H-M   'P 1'
#
loop_
_entity.id
_entity.type
_entity.pdbx_description
1 polymer ?
#
loop_
_entity_poly.entity_id
_entity_poly.type
_entity_poly.pdbx_seq_one_letter_code
_entity_poly.pdbx_strand_id
1 'polypeptide(L)'
;MNRRQILGAGATLVSASLLARTSTAQTPEAPVAGSAATQVPPRPSSGPEYNPVVTLNGWSLPWRMNGNVKEFHLIAEPVERELAEGTVARLWGYNGSSIGPTIEAVEGDRVRIFVTNHLPEHTTIHWHGLILPSGMDGVGGLSHPGIPPGKTFVYEFDLIKSGTHMYHPHADEMVQMAMGMMGLFIIHPRDPSVMPVDRDFAFLLNAFDITPGSAVPRTMTMLDFNLWCWNSRIFPDIDPLVVRQGDRVRVRVGNLTMTNHPIHMHGYHFEVTGTDGGWVRPEARWPEVSIDIPVGAMRAYEFVADNPGDWAIHCHKSHHTMNAMGHDIPTMIGTDQRRSVELIRQHQRGYMAMGSAGMAEMGEMEMPLPANTVPMMTGWGPHGPIEMGGMFSVVKVRPDIAPDDYSDPGWYENPPGTEAHEWTGDLPEIARNDSPRTTLTPRTRA
;
A
#
# COMPACT_ATOMS: atom_id res chain seq x y z
N MET A 1 13.64 1.69 -87.62
CA MET A 1 12.33 1.05 -87.32
C MET A 1 12.63 -0.42 -87.09
N ASN A 2 12.44 -1.01 -85.91
CA ASN A 2 11.15 -1.21 -85.29
C ASN A 2 11.22 -1.28 -83.75
N ARG A 3 10.19 -0.69 -83.13
CA ARG A 3 9.93 -0.58 -81.69
C ARG A 3 9.26 -1.86 -81.20
N ARG A 4 9.92 -2.64 -80.33
CA ARG A 4 9.35 -3.56 -79.31
C ARG A 4 10.36 -4.69 -79.05
N GLN A 5 11.20 -4.51 -78.02
CA GLN A 5 11.82 -5.58 -77.19
C GLN A 5 12.91 -5.00 -76.26
N ILE A 6 12.62 -3.90 -75.57
CA ILE A 6 13.42 -3.45 -74.42
C ILE A 6 12.44 -3.13 -73.29
N LEU A 7 11.96 -4.19 -72.64
CA LEU A 7 11.31 -4.14 -71.34
C LEU A 7 11.77 -5.40 -70.60
N GLY A 8 12.92 -5.30 -69.97
CA GLY A 8 13.50 -6.39 -69.19
C GLY A 8 14.85 -5.95 -68.61
N ALA A 9 14.91 -5.94 -67.28
CA ALA A 9 16.09 -5.67 -66.45
C ALA A 9 16.56 -4.21 -66.36
N GLY A 10 16.06 -3.49 -65.35
CA GLY A 10 16.65 -2.20 -64.98
C GLY A 10 15.90 -1.41 -63.90
N ALA A 11 15.37 -2.05 -62.86
CA ALA A 11 14.80 -1.31 -61.72
C ALA A 11 14.60 -2.19 -60.47
N THR A 12 15.67 -2.64 -59.80
CA THR A 12 15.55 -3.21 -58.44
C THR A 12 16.88 -3.18 -57.69
N LEU A 13 17.43 -2.00 -57.36
CA LEU A 13 18.53 -1.91 -56.39
C LEU A 13 18.54 -0.63 -55.55
N VAL A 14 17.35 -0.06 -55.27
CA VAL A 14 17.19 1.00 -54.26
C VAL A 14 15.90 0.75 -53.50
N SER A 15 15.90 -0.15 -52.50
CA SER A 15 14.83 -0.29 -51.47
C SER A 15 15.14 -1.34 -50.39
N ALA A 16 16.39 -1.46 -49.91
CA ALA A 16 16.71 -2.37 -48.80
C ALA A 16 17.17 -1.67 -47.51
N SER A 17 17.56 -0.39 -47.57
CA SER A 17 18.10 0.34 -46.42
C SER A 17 17.11 1.29 -45.73
N LEU A 18 15.87 1.40 -46.23
CA LEU A 18 14.83 2.27 -45.65
C LEU A 18 13.65 1.50 -45.01
N LEU A 19 13.60 0.17 -45.16
CA LEU A 19 12.55 -0.68 -44.58
C LEU A 19 12.92 -1.27 -43.20
N ALA A 20 14.13 -1.00 -42.71
CA ALA A 20 14.58 -1.46 -41.39
C ALA A 20 14.25 -0.49 -40.24
N ARG A 21 13.54 0.62 -40.50
CA ARG A 21 13.09 1.59 -39.46
C ARG A 21 11.58 1.56 -39.19
N THR A 22 10.88 0.58 -39.75
CA THR A 22 9.45 0.36 -39.51
C THR A 22 9.19 -1.10 -39.13
N SER A 23 10.01 -1.67 -38.24
CA SER A 23 9.43 -2.61 -37.29
C SER A 23 8.56 -1.75 -36.38
N THR A 24 7.28 -1.66 -36.70
CA THR A 24 6.26 -1.15 -35.78
C THR A 24 6.51 -1.82 -34.43
N ALA A 25 7.03 -1.05 -33.47
CA ALA A 25 7.17 -1.48 -32.09
C ALA A 25 5.76 -1.82 -31.62
N GLN A 26 5.40 -3.10 -31.69
CA GLN A 26 4.15 -3.58 -31.12
C GLN A 26 4.17 -3.22 -29.64
N THR A 27 3.10 -2.66 -29.11
CA THR A 27 2.96 -2.44 -27.67
C THR A 27 3.22 -3.76 -26.94
N PRO A 28 3.99 -3.76 -25.83
CA PRO A 28 4.14 -4.96 -25.01
C PRO A 28 2.78 -5.52 -24.60
N GLU A 29 2.72 -6.81 -24.28
CA GLU A 29 1.54 -7.36 -23.61
C GLU A 29 1.32 -6.63 -22.29
N ALA A 30 0.05 -6.35 -21.97
CA ALA A 30 -0.34 -5.74 -20.71
C ALA A 30 -0.96 -6.81 -19.81
N PRO A 31 -0.16 -7.44 -18.93
CA PRO A 31 -0.70 -8.36 -17.94
C PRO A 31 -1.63 -7.58 -16.99
N VAL A 32 -2.61 -8.29 -16.45
CA VAL A 32 -3.64 -7.78 -15.53
C VAL A 32 -3.60 -8.63 -14.27
N ALA A 33 -3.74 -8.00 -13.11
CA ALA A 33 -3.76 -8.72 -11.83
C ALA A 33 -4.95 -9.69 -11.75
N GLY A 34 -4.71 -10.91 -11.27
CA GLY A 34 -5.77 -11.90 -11.04
C GLY A 34 -6.13 -12.14 -9.57
N SER A 35 -5.42 -11.52 -8.62
CA SER A 35 -5.56 -11.76 -7.18
C SER A 35 -5.29 -10.50 -6.35
N ALA A 36 -5.94 -10.38 -5.20
CA ALA A 36 -5.71 -9.34 -4.20
C ALA A 36 -4.64 -9.70 -3.15
N ALA A 37 -4.12 -10.93 -3.18
CA ALA A 37 -3.03 -11.36 -2.32
C ALA A 37 -1.68 -10.79 -2.78
N THR A 38 -0.70 -10.76 -1.87
CA THR A 38 0.69 -10.40 -2.18
C THR A 38 1.27 -11.38 -3.19
N GLN A 39 1.83 -10.85 -4.28
CA GLN A 39 2.57 -11.64 -5.27
C GLN A 39 4.05 -11.36 -5.11
N VAL A 40 4.83 -12.41 -4.79
CA VAL A 40 6.28 -12.32 -4.69
C VAL A 40 6.86 -12.09 -6.09
N PRO A 41 7.54 -10.96 -6.35
CA PRO A 41 8.09 -10.69 -7.67
C PRO A 41 9.24 -11.66 -7.96
N PRO A 42 9.33 -12.21 -9.18
CA PRO A 42 10.48 -13.01 -9.55
C PRO A 42 11.72 -12.13 -9.64
N ARG A 43 12.88 -12.71 -9.31
CA ARG A 43 14.18 -12.05 -9.57
C ARG A 43 14.33 -11.79 -11.08
N PRO A 44 14.98 -10.69 -11.49
CA PRO A 44 15.15 -10.36 -12.90
C PRO A 44 15.86 -11.48 -13.65
N SER A 45 15.26 -11.94 -14.75
CA SER A 45 15.86 -12.96 -15.62
C SER A 45 16.81 -12.37 -16.67
N SER A 46 16.82 -11.04 -16.81
CA SER A 46 17.68 -10.27 -17.72
C SER A 46 17.89 -8.86 -17.17
N GLY A 47 18.83 -8.10 -17.74
CA GLY A 47 19.17 -6.75 -17.26
C GLY A 47 20.06 -6.76 -16.00
N PRO A 48 20.20 -5.62 -15.32
CA PRO A 48 20.97 -5.54 -14.07
C PRO A 48 20.29 -6.33 -12.94
N GLU A 49 21.10 -6.95 -12.09
CA GLU A 49 20.62 -7.69 -10.91
C GLU A 49 20.14 -6.73 -9.82
N TYR A 50 19.02 -7.05 -9.19
CA TYR A 50 18.50 -6.37 -7.99
C TYR A 50 17.66 -7.32 -7.15
N ASN A 51 17.48 -7.01 -5.86
CA ASN A 51 16.54 -7.72 -4.99
C ASN A 51 15.14 -7.09 -5.16
N PRO A 52 14.14 -7.81 -5.72
CA PRO A 52 12.82 -7.24 -5.95
C PRO A 52 12.12 -6.85 -4.64
N VAL A 53 11.27 -5.83 -4.73
CA VAL A 53 10.45 -5.38 -3.60
C VAL A 53 9.12 -6.14 -3.53
N VAL A 54 8.76 -6.64 -2.36
CA VAL A 54 7.44 -7.25 -2.12
C VAL A 54 6.44 -6.16 -1.80
N THR A 55 5.52 -5.92 -2.73
CA THR A 55 4.42 -4.97 -2.52
C THR A 55 3.26 -5.69 -1.84
N LEU A 56 2.92 -5.32 -0.60
CA LEU A 56 1.86 -6.00 0.16
C LEU A 56 0.54 -5.96 -0.60
N ASN A 57 -0.13 -7.11 -0.76
CA ASN A 57 -1.37 -7.25 -1.52
C ASN A 57 -1.29 -6.68 -2.95
N GLY A 58 -0.09 -6.64 -3.52
CA GLY A 58 0.22 -6.09 -4.83
C GLY A 58 1.14 -7.01 -5.64
N TRP A 59 1.65 -6.48 -6.75
CA TRP A 59 2.47 -7.22 -7.70
C TRP A 59 3.34 -6.26 -8.51
N SER A 60 4.43 -6.75 -9.11
CA SER A 60 5.32 -5.93 -9.95
C SER A 60 4.93 -6.02 -11.43
N LEU A 61 4.95 -4.88 -12.12
CA LEU A 61 4.62 -4.78 -13.54
C LEU A 61 5.71 -5.47 -14.38
N PRO A 62 5.36 -6.51 -15.15
CA PRO A 62 6.29 -7.15 -16.06
C PRO A 62 6.75 -6.21 -17.15
N TRP A 63 7.94 -6.50 -17.64
CA TRP A 63 8.63 -5.68 -18.63
C TRP A 63 9.36 -6.56 -19.62
N ARG A 64 9.75 -5.97 -20.75
CA ARG A 64 10.64 -6.60 -21.72
C ARG A 64 11.77 -5.66 -22.12
N MET A 65 12.90 -6.23 -22.53
CA MET A 65 13.94 -5.43 -23.20
C MET A 65 13.60 -5.26 -24.68
N ASN A 66 13.72 -4.03 -25.17
CA ASN A 66 13.75 -3.70 -26.59
C ASN A 66 15.01 -2.89 -26.89
N GLY A 67 16.08 -3.58 -27.32
CA GLY A 67 17.42 -3.01 -27.39
C GLY A 67 17.92 -2.66 -25.99
N ASN A 68 18.31 -1.40 -25.78
CA ASN A 68 18.74 -0.87 -24.48
C ASN A 68 17.61 -0.19 -23.70
N VAL A 69 16.35 -0.37 -24.10
CA VAL A 69 15.18 0.25 -23.47
C VAL A 69 14.36 -0.81 -22.75
N LYS A 70 14.05 -0.56 -21.48
CA LYS A 70 13.16 -1.38 -20.65
C LYS A 70 11.73 -0.92 -20.88
N GLU A 71 10.91 -1.77 -21.51
CA GLU A 71 9.54 -1.43 -21.91
C GLU A 71 8.50 -1.99 -20.94
N PHE A 72 7.55 -1.15 -20.56
CA PHE A 72 6.40 -1.47 -19.70
C PHE A 72 5.08 -1.09 -20.41
N HIS A 73 3.98 -1.73 -20.04
CA HIS A 73 2.65 -1.35 -20.51
C HIS A 73 1.66 -1.24 -19.34
N LEU A 74 1.28 0.01 -19.05
CA LEU A 74 0.24 0.36 -18.09
C LEU A 74 -1.10 0.57 -18.80
N ILE A 75 -2.17 0.05 -18.21
CA ILE A 75 -3.55 0.28 -18.67
C ILE A 75 -4.30 0.98 -17.54
N ALA A 76 -4.77 2.21 -17.77
CA ALA A 76 -5.68 2.88 -16.84
C ALA A 76 -7.12 2.43 -17.13
N GLU A 77 -7.82 1.86 -16.15
CA GLU A 77 -9.14 1.26 -16.38
C GLU A 77 -10.00 1.21 -15.10
N PRO A 78 -11.34 1.09 -15.24
CA PRO A 78 -12.19 0.71 -14.11
C PRO A 78 -11.85 -0.70 -13.61
N VAL A 79 -11.80 -0.87 -12.28
CA VAL A 79 -11.43 -2.13 -11.61
C VAL A 79 -12.39 -2.43 -10.46
N GLU A 80 -12.58 -3.71 -10.16
CA GLU A 80 -13.20 -4.14 -8.89
C GLU A 80 -12.09 -4.63 -7.96
N ARG A 81 -12.02 -4.04 -6.76
CA ARG A 81 -11.00 -4.34 -5.75
C ARG A 81 -11.69 -4.79 -4.47
N GLU A 82 -11.40 -6.00 -4.05
CA GLU A 82 -11.77 -6.46 -2.71
C GLU A 82 -10.91 -5.73 -1.67
N LEU A 83 -11.53 -4.97 -0.78
CA LEU A 83 -10.84 -4.27 0.32
C LEU A 83 -10.57 -5.24 1.49
N ALA A 84 -11.56 -6.07 1.80
CA ALA A 84 -11.56 -7.17 2.76
C ALA A 84 -12.64 -8.18 2.37
N GLU A 85 -12.65 -9.36 2.97
CA GLU A 85 -13.63 -10.42 2.70
C GLU A 85 -15.06 -9.86 2.76
N GLY A 86 -15.82 -10.07 1.69
CA GLY A 86 -17.20 -9.60 1.56
C GLY A 86 -17.36 -8.09 1.32
N THR A 87 -16.28 -7.32 1.14
CA THR A 87 -16.29 -5.87 0.88
C THR A 87 -15.49 -5.53 -0.37
N VAL A 88 -16.19 -5.14 -1.44
CA VAL A 88 -15.63 -4.77 -2.74
C VAL A 88 -15.84 -3.29 -3.03
N ALA A 89 -14.81 -2.64 -3.56
CA ALA A 89 -14.86 -1.29 -4.10
C ALA A 89 -14.74 -1.32 -5.64
N ARG A 90 -15.59 -0.55 -6.31
CA ARG A 90 -15.50 -0.24 -7.74
C ARG A 90 -14.68 1.02 -7.89
N LEU A 91 -13.46 0.83 -8.34
CA LEU A 91 -12.40 1.82 -8.35
C LEU A 91 -11.94 2.07 -9.79
N TRP A 92 -11.04 3.04 -9.95
CA TRP A 92 -10.20 3.16 -11.14
C TRP A 92 -8.77 2.82 -10.73
N GLY A 93 -8.08 2.10 -11.60
CA GLY A 93 -6.77 1.56 -11.27
C GLY A 93 -5.91 1.37 -12.49
N TYR A 94 -4.86 0.57 -12.32
CA TYR A 94 -3.98 0.19 -13.40
C TYR A 94 -3.84 -1.33 -13.50
N ASN A 95 -3.96 -1.86 -14.72
CA ASN A 95 -3.76 -3.28 -15.02
C ASN A 95 -4.59 -4.20 -14.09
N GLY A 96 -5.88 -3.89 -13.95
CA GLY A 96 -6.83 -4.66 -13.13
C GLY A 96 -6.73 -4.52 -11.62
N SER A 97 -5.90 -3.60 -11.10
CA SER A 97 -5.77 -3.40 -9.64
C SER A 97 -5.81 -1.93 -9.24
N SER A 98 -6.30 -1.67 -8.03
CA SER A 98 -6.01 -0.47 -7.25
C SER A 98 -5.39 -0.94 -5.93
N ILE A 99 -4.21 -0.48 -5.54
CA ILE A 99 -3.29 0.32 -6.35
C ILE A 99 -2.81 -0.46 -7.59
N GLY A 100 -2.26 0.25 -8.57
CA GLY A 100 -1.61 -0.31 -9.74
C GLY A 100 -0.32 -1.08 -9.41
N PRO A 101 0.22 -1.83 -10.38
CA PRO A 101 1.41 -2.63 -10.18
C PRO A 101 2.67 -1.79 -9.91
N THR A 102 3.60 -2.35 -9.14
CA THR A 102 4.88 -1.72 -8.87
C THR A 102 5.78 -1.76 -10.09
N ILE A 103 6.22 -0.60 -10.56
CA ILE A 103 7.24 -0.51 -11.62
C ILE A 103 8.60 -0.61 -10.96
N GLU A 104 9.41 -1.58 -11.37
CA GLU A 104 10.77 -1.77 -10.86
C GLU A 104 11.80 -1.62 -11.97
N ALA A 105 12.83 -0.83 -11.72
CA ALA A 105 13.95 -0.61 -12.63
C ALA A 105 15.23 -0.28 -11.87
N VAL A 106 16.35 -0.18 -12.58
CA VAL A 106 17.65 0.10 -11.99
C VAL A 106 18.14 1.48 -12.43
N GLU A 107 18.82 2.18 -11.53
CA GLU A 107 19.46 3.46 -11.82
C GLU A 107 20.40 3.32 -13.04
N GLY A 108 20.12 4.09 -14.09
CA GLY A 108 20.78 4.02 -15.38
C GLY A 108 19.95 3.44 -16.50
N ASP A 109 18.83 2.77 -16.20
CA ASP A 109 17.95 2.23 -17.21
C ASP A 109 17.28 3.37 -18.02
N ARG A 110 17.20 3.18 -19.33
CA ARG A 110 16.29 3.91 -20.21
C ARG A 110 14.95 3.18 -20.17
N VAL A 111 13.89 3.82 -19.70
CA VAL A 111 12.55 3.23 -19.65
C VAL A 111 11.65 3.79 -20.74
N ARG A 112 10.75 2.95 -21.26
CA ARG A 112 9.64 3.34 -22.14
C ARG A 112 8.35 2.73 -21.60
N ILE A 113 7.39 3.58 -21.24
CA ILE A 113 6.15 3.17 -20.62
C ILE A 113 5.00 3.54 -21.56
N PHE A 114 4.35 2.51 -22.10
CA PHE A 114 3.12 2.66 -22.86
C PHE A 114 1.96 2.79 -21.89
N VAL A 115 1.17 3.84 -22.01
CA VAL A 115 0.00 4.10 -21.15
C VAL A 115 -1.24 4.12 -22.01
N THR A 116 -2.06 3.07 -21.88
CA THR A 116 -3.34 2.95 -22.59
C THR A 116 -4.48 3.36 -21.68
N ASN A 117 -5.33 4.27 -22.15
CA ASN A 117 -6.46 4.77 -21.38
C ASN A 117 -7.76 4.05 -21.76
N HIS A 118 -8.32 3.26 -20.84
CA HIS A 118 -9.65 2.64 -20.93
C HIS A 118 -10.67 3.28 -19.98
N LEU A 119 -10.34 4.40 -19.32
CA LEU A 119 -11.29 5.17 -18.53
C LEU A 119 -12.33 5.87 -19.43
N PRO A 120 -13.50 6.24 -18.87
CA PRO A 120 -14.51 7.00 -19.60
C PRO A 120 -14.08 8.45 -19.91
N GLU A 121 -12.95 8.91 -19.38
CA GLU A 121 -12.44 10.27 -19.55
C GLU A 121 -10.93 10.31 -19.81
N HIS A 122 -10.40 11.50 -20.06
CA HIS A 122 -8.97 11.70 -20.24
C HIS A 122 -8.16 11.38 -18.96
N THR A 123 -6.93 10.91 -19.11
CA THR A 123 -6.01 10.68 -17.99
C THR A 123 -4.59 11.13 -18.34
N THR A 124 -3.70 11.10 -17.37
CA THR A 124 -2.25 11.20 -17.55
C THR A 124 -1.56 10.34 -16.49
N ILE A 125 -0.23 10.22 -16.53
CA ILE A 125 0.54 9.67 -15.42
C ILE A 125 1.69 10.62 -15.10
N HIS A 126 1.69 11.14 -13.88
CA HIS A 126 2.80 11.84 -13.27
C HIS A 126 3.70 10.85 -12.51
N TRP A 127 5.02 11.04 -12.62
CA TRP A 127 6.04 10.17 -12.05
C TRP A 127 6.66 10.85 -10.82
N HIS A 128 5.96 10.72 -9.70
CA HIS A 128 6.22 11.50 -8.49
C HIS A 128 7.64 11.28 -7.94
N GLY A 129 8.41 12.37 -7.89
CA GLY A 129 9.78 12.37 -7.35
C GLY A 129 10.87 11.94 -8.34
N LEU A 130 10.52 11.64 -9.59
CA LEU A 130 11.51 11.33 -10.62
C LEU A 130 12.09 12.60 -11.25
N ILE A 131 13.38 12.56 -11.57
CA ILE A 131 14.04 13.62 -12.35
C ILE A 131 14.02 13.19 -13.81
N LEU A 132 13.23 13.88 -14.63
CA LEU A 132 12.96 13.55 -16.02
C LEU A 132 12.81 14.82 -16.90
N PRO A 133 12.84 14.70 -18.24
CA PRO A 133 12.52 15.82 -19.12
C PRO A 133 11.09 16.31 -18.87
N SER A 134 10.89 17.63 -18.75
CA SER A 134 9.59 18.20 -18.33
C SER A 134 8.40 17.80 -19.21
N GLY A 135 8.61 17.53 -20.50
CA GLY A 135 7.54 17.04 -21.39
C GLY A 135 7.04 15.63 -21.06
N MET A 136 7.79 14.85 -20.28
CA MET A 136 7.45 13.49 -19.81
C MET A 136 6.83 13.49 -18.41
N ASP A 137 6.59 14.66 -17.83
CA ASP A 137 6.22 14.81 -16.41
C ASP A 137 4.75 14.45 -16.11
N GLY A 138 3.89 14.38 -17.12
CA GLY A 138 2.53 13.86 -16.91
C GLY A 138 1.48 14.86 -16.44
N VAL A 139 1.80 16.15 -16.31
CA VAL A 139 0.80 17.16 -15.93
C VAL A 139 -0.03 17.57 -17.15
N GLY A 140 -1.33 17.24 -17.13
CA GLY A 140 -2.24 17.52 -18.24
C GLY A 140 -2.36 19.01 -18.54
N GLY A 141 -2.10 19.40 -19.78
CA GLY A 141 -2.17 20.80 -20.24
C GLY A 141 -0.91 21.64 -19.95
N LEU A 142 -0.01 21.17 -19.08
CA LEU A 142 1.29 21.80 -18.84
C LEU A 142 2.41 21.06 -19.59
N SER A 143 2.57 19.76 -19.31
CA SER A 143 3.67 18.95 -19.83
C SER A 143 3.33 18.34 -21.19
N HIS A 144 2.09 17.87 -21.35
CA HIS A 144 1.52 17.36 -22.61
C HIS A 144 -0.02 17.36 -22.54
N PRO A 145 -0.77 17.20 -23.66
CA PRO A 145 -2.22 17.05 -23.59
C PRO A 145 -2.63 15.75 -22.89
N GLY A 146 -3.78 15.73 -22.21
CA GLY A 146 -4.31 14.50 -21.61
C GLY A 146 -4.47 13.37 -22.62
N ILE A 147 -4.32 12.12 -22.15
CA ILE A 147 -4.49 10.89 -22.94
C ILE A 147 -6.00 10.65 -23.10
N PRO A 148 -6.59 10.80 -24.31
CA PRO A 148 -8.02 10.59 -24.49
C PRO A 148 -8.42 9.11 -24.31
N PRO A 149 -9.70 8.82 -24.01
CA PRO A 149 -10.19 7.44 -23.99
C PRO A 149 -9.85 6.65 -25.26
N GLY A 150 -9.41 5.41 -25.07
CA GLY A 150 -8.99 4.49 -26.13
C GLY A 150 -7.67 4.85 -26.82
N LYS A 151 -6.89 5.80 -26.28
CA LYS A 151 -5.58 6.17 -26.81
C LYS A 151 -4.46 5.66 -25.93
N THR A 152 -3.31 5.45 -26.57
CA THR A 152 -2.05 5.06 -25.91
C THR A 152 -1.04 6.17 -26.10
N PHE A 153 -0.44 6.64 -25.01
CA PHE A 153 0.68 7.58 -25.02
C PHE A 153 1.96 6.86 -24.55
N VAL A 154 3.12 7.42 -24.88
CA VAL A 154 4.42 6.85 -24.54
C VAL A 154 5.20 7.86 -23.72
N TYR A 155 5.62 7.44 -22.52
CA TYR A 155 6.59 8.13 -21.70
C TYR A 155 7.94 7.46 -21.87
N GLU A 156 9.00 8.23 -22.16
CA GLU A 156 10.34 7.66 -22.35
C GLU A 156 11.42 8.57 -21.78
N PHE A 157 12.19 8.07 -20.82
CA PHE A 157 13.20 8.85 -20.10
C PHE A 157 14.25 7.94 -19.44
N ASP A 158 15.35 8.56 -18.99
CA ASP A 158 16.45 7.89 -18.29
C ASP A 158 16.25 7.97 -16.78
N LEU A 159 16.48 6.86 -16.07
CA LEU A 159 16.42 6.81 -14.61
C LEU A 159 17.77 7.20 -14.01
N ILE A 160 17.93 8.46 -13.60
CA ILE A 160 19.24 8.98 -13.18
C ILE A 160 19.50 8.90 -11.68
N LYS A 161 18.54 8.44 -10.88
CA LYS A 161 18.63 8.40 -9.42
C LYS A 161 17.81 7.25 -8.86
N SER A 162 18.42 6.41 -8.02
CA SER A 162 17.72 5.38 -7.24
C SER A 162 16.91 5.96 -6.07
N GLY A 163 15.86 5.25 -5.68
CA GLY A 163 14.97 5.69 -4.62
C GLY A 163 13.62 4.97 -4.60
N THR A 164 12.77 5.44 -3.68
CA THR A 164 11.38 5.02 -3.53
C THR A 164 10.50 6.12 -4.11
N HIS A 165 9.73 5.80 -5.14
CA HIS A 165 8.85 6.74 -5.82
C HIS A 165 7.46 6.15 -6.00
N MET A 166 6.56 6.96 -6.52
CA MET A 166 5.19 6.56 -6.86
C MET A 166 4.79 7.19 -8.19
N TYR A 167 3.70 6.72 -8.76
CA TYR A 167 3.09 7.30 -9.93
C TYR A 167 1.58 7.42 -9.71
N HIS A 168 0.99 8.47 -10.27
CA HIS A 168 -0.43 8.77 -10.11
C HIS A 168 -0.90 9.69 -11.24
N PRO A 169 -2.22 9.79 -11.51
CA PRO A 169 -2.69 10.69 -12.54
C PRO A 169 -2.53 12.15 -12.12
N HIS A 170 -2.40 13.01 -13.11
CA HIS A 170 -2.43 14.47 -12.95
C HIS A 170 -3.39 15.08 -13.99
N ALA A 171 -4.51 14.38 -14.19
CA ALA A 171 -5.69 14.74 -14.96
C ALA A 171 -6.91 14.33 -14.14
N ASP A 172 -7.90 15.22 -14.04
CA ASP A 172 -9.02 15.13 -13.09
C ASP A 172 -8.60 14.49 -11.75
N GLU A 173 -7.55 15.07 -11.14
CA GLU A 173 -6.88 14.49 -9.97
C GLU A 173 -7.86 14.22 -8.84
N MET A 174 -8.83 15.11 -8.65
CA MET A 174 -9.90 14.97 -7.65
C MET A 174 -10.63 13.63 -7.81
N VAL A 175 -11.11 13.30 -9.02
CA VAL A 175 -11.85 12.06 -9.25
C VAL A 175 -10.91 10.87 -9.31
N GLN A 176 -9.83 10.95 -10.09
CA GLN A 176 -8.98 9.80 -10.37
C GLN A 176 -8.22 9.32 -9.13
N MET A 177 -7.73 10.24 -8.29
CA MET A 177 -7.10 9.90 -7.01
C MET A 177 -8.12 9.32 -6.02
N ALA A 178 -9.30 9.94 -5.90
CA ALA A 178 -10.35 9.47 -4.99
C ALA A 178 -10.92 8.10 -5.41
N MET A 179 -10.83 7.77 -6.69
CA MET A 179 -11.16 6.46 -7.25
C MET A 179 -10.03 5.43 -7.10
N GLY A 180 -8.88 5.79 -6.52
CA GLY A 180 -7.81 4.84 -6.15
C GLY A 180 -6.69 4.66 -7.18
N MET A 181 -6.54 5.59 -8.15
CA MET A 181 -5.49 5.51 -9.16
C MET A 181 -4.14 5.98 -8.62
N MET A 182 -3.27 5.02 -8.33
CA MET A 182 -1.88 5.27 -7.93
C MET A 182 -1.08 3.97 -8.05
N GLY A 183 0.26 4.04 -7.98
CA GLY A 183 1.12 2.86 -7.89
C GLY A 183 2.54 3.22 -7.47
N LEU A 184 3.36 2.21 -7.20
CA LEU A 184 4.76 2.40 -6.78
C LEU A 184 5.70 2.40 -7.99
N PHE A 185 6.77 3.19 -7.89
CA PHE A 185 7.90 3.15 -8.82
C PHE A 185 9.18 3.03 -8.00
N ILE A 186 9.82 1.87 -8.02
CA ILE A 186 11.05 1.62 -7.28
C ILE A 186 12.23 1.59 -8.24
N ILE A 187 13.22 2.44 -7.97
CA ILE A 187 14.47 2.51 -8.71
C ILE A 187 15.57 1.96 -7.81
N HIS A 188 16.04 0.76 -8.12
CA HIS A 188 17.11 0.10 -7.39
C HIS A 188 18.47 0.76 -7.68
N PRO A 189 19.39 0.82 -6.70
CA PRO A 189 20.75 1.29 -6.95
C PRO A 189 21.43 0.48 -8.06
N ARG A 190 22.25 1.16 -8.88
CA ARG A 190 23.02 0.49 -9.94
C ARG A 190 23.98 -0.57 -9.38
N ASP A 191 24.58 -0.25 -8.23
CA ASP A 191 25.43 -1.17 -7.49
C ASP A 191 24.55 -1.89 -6.44
N PRO A 192 24.29 -3.21 -6.58
CA PRO A 192 23.43 -3.94 -5.66
C PRO A 192 24.01 -4.07 -4.24
N SER A 193 25.29 -3.74 -4.04
CA SER A 193 25.90 -3.67 -2.70
C SER A 193 25.55 -2.38 -1.95
N VAL A 194 24.96 -1.39 -2.63
CA VAL A 194 24.47 -0.16 -2.02
C VAL A 194 23.09 -0.42 -1.41
N MET A 195 22.94 -0.07 -0.12
CA MET A 195 21.68 -0.23 0.60
C MET A 195 21.12 -1.67 0.58
N PRO A 196 21.93 -2.72 0.85
CA PRO A 196 21.49 -4.09 0.75
C PRO A 196 20.58 -4.46 1.92
N VAL A 197 19.55 -5.25 1.63
CA VAL A 197 18.58 -5.81 2.59
C VAL A 197 18.19 -7.22 2.16
N ASP A 198 17.85 -8.06 3.13
CA ASP A 198 17.38 -9.42 2.90
C ASP A 198 15.90 -9.42 2.49
N ARG A 199 15.11 -8.53 3.09
CA ARG A 199 13.67 -8.34 2.81
C ARG A 199 13.38 -6.88 2.50
N ASP A 200 12.64 -6.61 1.44
CA ASP A 200 12.22 -5.26 1.06
C ASP A 200 10.71 -5.27 0.82
N PHE A 201 9.95 -4.57 1.66
CA PHE A 201 8.50 -4.46 1.57
C PHE A 201 8.08 -3.06 1.15
N ALA A 202 6.97 -2.94 0.43
CA ALA A 202 6.40 -1.64 0.09
C ALA A 202 4.87 -1.61 0.16
N PHE A 203 4.33 -0.46 0.57
CA PHE A 203 2.90 -0.17 0.46
C PHE A 203 2.62 1.33 0.37
N LEU A 204 1.51 1.66 -0.26
CA LEU A 204 0.92 3.00 -0.33
C LEU A 204 -0.26 3.09 0.62
N LEU A 205 -0.33 4.20 1.33
CA LEU A 205 -1.46 4.60 2.14
C LEU A 205 -2.46 5.33 1.26
N ASN A 206 -3.68 4.82 1.25
CA ASN A 206 -4.81 5.43 0.56
C ASN A 206 -6.06 5.37 1.45
N ALA A 207 -7.08 6.13 1.11
CA ALA A 207 -8.31 6.23 1.89
C ALA A 207 -9.52 6.38 0.96
N PHE A 208 -10.66 5.89 1.42
CA PHE A 208 -11.92 6.01 0.72
C PHE A 208 -13.03 6.45 1.67
N ASP A 209 -14.05 7.05 1.07
CA ASP A 209 -15.33 7.28 1.70
C ASP A 209 -16.37 6.44 0.95
N ILE A 210 -16.69 5.27 1.49
CA ILE A 210 -17.66 4.35 0.91
C ILE A 210 -18.79 4.18 1.91
N THR A 211 -20.00 4.62 1.53
CA THR A 211 -21.20 4.42 2.33
C THR A 211 -21.43 2.92 2.54
N PRO A 212 -21.69 2.44 3.77
CA PRO A 212 -22.09 1.05 4.01
C PRO A 212 -23.23 0.62 3.07
N GLY A 213 -23.11 -0.54 2.42
CA GLY A 213 -24.04 -0.97 1.38
C GLY A 213 -23.66 -0.58 -0.06
N SER A 214 -22.76 0.38 -0.24
CA SER A 214 -22.26 0.84 -1.55
C SER A 214 -20.90 0.21 -1.86
N ALA A 215 -20.57 0.17 -3.16
CA ALA A 215 -19.24 -0.21 -3.64
C ALA A 215 -18.49 0.96 -4.30
N VAL A 216 -19.12 2.12 -4.48
CA VAL A 216 -18.51 3.26 -5.18
C VAL A 216 -18.11 4.34 -4.17
N PRO A 217 -16.85 4.83 -4.18
CA PRO A 217 -16.42 5.92 -3.33
C PRO A 217 -17.15 7.25 -3.61
N ARG A 218 -17.34 8.06 -2.57
CA ARG A 218 -17.73 9.46 -2.67
C ARG A 218 -16.50 10.30 -3.04
N THR A 219 -16.35 10.59 -4.34
CA THR A 219 -15.17 11.30 -4.88
C THR A 219 -15.05 12.76 -4.47
N MET A 220 -16.12 13.35 -3.93
CA MET A 220 -16.15 14.73 -3.45
C MET A 220 -15.74 14.86 -1.97
N THR A 221 -15.44 13.75 -1.29
CA THR A 221 -15.01 13.77 0.10
C THR A 221 -13.55 14.18 0.20
N MET A 222 -13.28 15.26 0.94
CA MET A 222 -11.94 15.84 1.03
C MET A 222 -11.17 15.38 2.28
N LEU A 223 -11.82 15.35 3.44
CA LEU A 223 -11.15 15.08 4.73
C LEU A 223 -11.89 14.07 5.62
N ASP A 224 -13.09 13.65 5.22
CA ASP A 224 -14.01 12.85 6.06
C ASP A 224 -14.10 11.39 5.60
N PHE A 225 -12.93 10.76 5.39
CA PHE A 225 -12.84 9.38 4.92
C PHE A 225 -13.19 8.38 6.03
N ASN A 226 -13.87 7.28 5.67
CA ASN A 226 -14.29 6.25 6.62
C ASN A 226 -13.53 4.92 6.48
N LEU A 227 -12.71 4.77 5.44
CA LEU A 227 -11.87 3.59 5.20
C LEU A 227 -10.43 4.02 4.95
N TRP A 228 -9.51 3.43 5.70
CA TRP A 228 -8.08 3.72 5.67
C TRP A 228 -7.32 2.46 5.30
N CYS A 229 -6.59 2.50 4.20
CA CYS A 229 -6.13 1.31 3.49
C CYS A 229 -4.61 1.29 3.30
N TRP A 230 -4.05 0.08 3.21
CA TRP A 230 -2.75 -0.16 2.58
C TRP A 230 -3.00 -0.83 1.23
N ASN A 231 -2.54 -0.23 0.14
CA ASN A 231 -2.71 -0.78 -1.22
C ASN A 231 -4.18 -1.15 -1.55
N SER A 232 -5.12 -0.31 -1.12
CA SER A 232 -6.57 -0.54 -1.20
C SER A 232 -7.01 -1.88 -0.58
N ARG A 233 -6.37 -2.26 0.53
CA ARG A 233 -6.79 -3.34 1.44
C ARG A 233 -6.91 -2.81 2.85
N ILE A 234 -7.75 -3.45 3.65
CA ILE A 234 -7.97 -3.11 5.05
C ILE A 234 -7.87 -4.38 5.89
N PHE A 235 -7.38 -4.26 7.12
CA PHE A 235 -7.33 -5.37 8.07
C PHE A 235 -8.75 -5.94 8.30
N PRO A 236 -8.92 -7.29 8.30
CA PRO A 236 -7.93 -8.35 8.57
C PRO A 236 -7.19 -8.88 7.34
N ASP A 237 -7.41 -8.25 6.19
CA ASP A 237 -7.11 -8.77 4.86
C ASP A 237 -5.89 -8.12 4.21
N ILE A 238 -5.11 -7.41 5.02
CA ILE A 238 -3.76 -6.95 4.70
C ILE A 238 -2.81 -8.08 5.08
N ASP A 239 -1.99 -8.52 4.13
CA ASP A 239 -1.05 -9.62 4.35
C ASP A 239 0.03 -9.22 5.38
N PRO A 240 0.53 -10.18 6.17
CA PRO A 240 1.60 -9.92 7.13
C PRO A 240 2.95 -9.69 6.45
N LEU A 241 3.85 -9.00 7.15
CA LEU A 241 5.27 -8.90 6.77
C LEU A 241 6.01 -10.09 7.37
N VAL A 242 6.20 -11.15 6.58
CA VAL A 242 6.87 -12.37 7.04
C VAL A 242 8.37 -12.28 6.79
N VAL A 243 9.15 -12.45 7.86
CA VAL A 243 10.62 -12.33 7.81
C VAL A 243 11.30 -13.41 8.63
N ARG A 244 12.54 -13.77 8.24
CA ARG A 244 13.35 -14.68 9.03
C ARG A 244 14.07 -13.91 10.14
N GLN A 245 14.25 -14.56 11.29
CA GLN A 245 15.09 -14.02 12.35
C GLN A 245 16.50 -13.70 11.82
N GLY A 246 16.97 -12.49 12.09
CA GLY A 246 18.26 -11.97 11.65
C GLY A 246 18.27 -11.32 10.27
N ASP A 247 17.16 -11.36 9.51
CA ASP A 247 17.05 -10.63 8.25
C ASP A 247 17.18 -9.11 8.52
N ARG A 248 17.92 -8.41 7.66
CA ARG A 248 17.82 -6.96 7.53
C ARG A 248 16.62 -6.65 6.65
N VAL A 249 15.65 -5.94 7.23
CA VAL A 249 14.35 -5.66 6.61
C VAL A 249 14.27 -4.17 6.27
N ARG A 250 13.81 -3.85 5.06
CA ARG A 250 13.36 -2.51 4.67
C ARG A 250 11.85 -2.50 4.51
N VAL A 251 11.23 -1.43 4.98
CA VAL A 251 9.83 -1.13 4.71
C VAL A 251 9.74 0.25 4.06
N ARG A 252 9.06 0.32 2.91
CA ARG A 252 8.83 1.53 2.13
C ARG A 252 7.36 1.91 2.19
N VAL A 253 7.08 3.12 2.65
CA VAL A 253 5.71 3.60 2.81
C VAL A 253 5.54 4.91 2.06
N GLY A 254 4.51 4.98 1.22
CA GLY A 254 4.07 6.21 0.57
C GLY A 254 2.71 6.65 1.05
N ASN A 255 2.43 7.95 0.99
CA ASN A 255 1.14 8.47 1.42
C ASN A 255 0.50 9.37 0.37
N LEU A 256 -0.62 8.91 -0.17
CA LEU A 256 -1.46 9.65 -1.12
C LEU A 256 -2.83 10.00 -0.54
N THR A 257 -2.98 9.92 0.79
CA THR A 257 -4.15 10.44 1.50
C THR A 257 -4.01 11.94 1.77
N MET A 258 -5.10 12.58 2.23
CA MET A 258 -5.11 14.00 2.61
C MET A 258 -4.66 14.28 4.06
N THR A 259 -4.04 13.32 4.72
CA THR A 259 -3.52 13.49 6.08
C THR A 259 -2.23 12.71 6.28
N ASN A 260 -1.37 13.13 7.21
CA ASN A 260 -0.17 12.38 7.57
C ASN A 260 -0.51 11.07 8.30
N HIS A 261 0.40 10.09 8.30
CA HIS A 261 0.19 8.83 9.01
C HIS A 261 1.43 8.47 9.83
N PRO A 262 1.34 8.46 11.17
CA PRO A 262 2.39 7.90 12.01
C PRO A 262 2.32 6.38 11.97
N ILE A 263 3.19 5.71 11.21
CA ILE A 263 3.26 4.24 11.17
C ILE A 263 4.13 3.77 12.34
N HIS A 264 3.51 3.07 13.29
CA HIS A 264 4.14 2.50 14.46
C HIS A 264 4.41 1.01 14.26
N MET A 265 5.62 0.56 14.61
CA MET A 265 6.01 -0.84 14.61
C MET A 265 6.38 -1.27 16.03
N HIS A 266 5.73 -2.33 16.50
CA HIS A 266 6.00 -2.93 17.81
C HIS A 266 7.28 -3.77 17.77
N GLY A 267 7.85 -4.03 18.94
CA GLY A 267 8.99 -4.96 19.10
C GLY A 267 10.36 -4.45 18.62
N TYR A 268 10.41 -3.34 17.88
CA TYR A 268 11.63 -2.88 17.22
C TYR A 268 11.79 -1.36 17.28
N HIS A 269 13.04 -0.94 17.40
CA HIS A 269 13.48 0.37 16.92
C HIS A 269 14.00 0.20 15.49
N PHE A 270 13.81 1.20 14.65
CA PHE A 270 14.29 1.20 13.26
C PHE A 270 14.96 2.52 12.92
N GLU A 271 15.79 2.53 11.89
CA GLU A 271 16.40 3.76 11.36
C GLU A 271 15.67 4.22 10.10
N VAL A 272 15.39 5.52 9.98
CA VAL A 272 14.87 6.09 8.73
C VAL A 272 16.01 6.23 7.73
N THR A 273 15.96 5.48 6.63
CA THR A 273 17.06 5.35 5.66
C THR A 273 16.78 6.00 4.31
N GLY A 274 15.54 6.38 4.02
CA GLY A 274 15.17 7.05 2.77
C GLY A 274 13.98 7.99 2.89
N THR A 275 13.97 9.02 2.06
CA THR A 275 12.83 9.93 1.86
C THR A 275 12.45 9.96 0.37
N ASP A 276 11.41 10.72 0.02
CA ASP A 276 11.08 11.15 -1.34
C ASP A 276 12.25 11.84 -2.07
N GLY A 277 13.18 12.41 -1.29
CA GLY A 277 14.45 12.95 -1.76
C GLY A 277 15.55 11.91 -2.01
N GLY A 278 15.29 10.60 -1.85
CA GLY A 278 16.27 9.51 -2.01
C GLY A 278 16.87 9.01 -0.69
N TRP A 279 17.99 8.30 -0.79
CA TRP A 279 18.64 7.68 0.37
C TRP A 279 19.25 8.70 1.34
N VAL A 280 18.99 8.52 2.64
CA VAL A 280 19.57 9.33 3.72
C VAL A 280 20.97 8.81 4.03
N ARG A 281 21.95 9.72 4.02
CA ARG A 281 23.33 9.40 4.39
C ARG A 281 23.39 8.84 5.81
N PRO A 282 24.25 7.85 6.12
CA PRO A 282 24.31 7.21 7.43
C PRO A 282 24.37 8.20 8.61
N GLU A 283 25.10 9.30 8.48
CA GLU A 283 25.30 10.30 9.55
C GLU A 283 24.07 11.18 9.80
N ALA A 284 23.06 11.12 8.92
CA ALA A 284 21.83 11.89 9.01
C ALA A 284 20.59 11.02 9.22
N ARG A 285 20.76 9.69 9.35
CA ARG A 285 19.68 8.78 9.74
C ARG A 285 19.33 9.02 11.20
N TRP A 286 18.08 8.73 11.54
CA TRP A 286 17.62 8.85 12.91
C TRP A 286 16.78 7.62 13.31
N PRO A 287 16.84 7.21 14.59
CA PRO A 287 16.06 6.09 15.10
C PRO A 287 14.62 6.51 15.40
N GLU A 288 13.67 5.60 15.20
CA GLU A 288 12.26 5.75 15.52
C GLU A 288 11.63 4.42 15.95
N VAL A 289 10.44 4.50 16.55
CA VAL A 289 9.46 3.39 16.64
C VAL A 289 8.17 3.72 15.89
N SER A 290 7.96 5.01 15.60
CA SER A 290 6.78 5.54 14.92
C SER A 290 7.25 6.59 13.92
N ILE A 291 7.09 6.31 12.64
CA ILE A 291 7.51 7.22 11.58
C ILE A 291 6.33 7.96 10.98
N ASP A 292 6.38 9.29 10.98
CA ASP A 292 5.41 10.08 10.25
C ASP A 292 5.63 9.98 8.73
N ILE A 293 4.57 9.66 8.00
CA ILE A 293 4.53 9.67 6.54
C ILE A 293 3.70 10.89 6.08
N PRO A 294 4.34 12.01 5.68
CA PRO A 294 3.61 13.20 5.22
C PRO A 294 2.82 12.95 3.95
N VAL A 295 1.81 13.80 3.70
CA VAL A 295 1.04 13.78 2.44
C VAL A 295 1.98 14.00 1.25
N GLY A 296 1.87 13.16 0.23
CA GLY A 296 2.69 13.21 -0.98
C GLY A 296 4.14 12.76 -0.76
N ALA A 297 4.50 12.23 0.41
CA ALA A 297 5.86 11.82 0.69
C ALA A 297 6.02 10.29 0.74
N MET A 298 7.26 9.86 0.48
CA MET A 298 7.72 8.49 0.71
C MET A 298 8.69 8.47 1.90
N ARG A 299 8.68 7.37 2.66
CA ARG A 299 9.75 7.03 3.60
C ARG A 299 10.19 5.59 3.39
N ALA A 300 11.47 5.33 3.63
CA ALA A 300 11.99 3.99 3.82
C ALA A 300 12.67 3.94 5.19
N TYR A 301 12.42 2.86 5.93
CA TYR A 301 13.11 2.59 7.18
C TYR A 301 13.60 1.14 7.23
N GLU A 302 14.63 0.90 8.03
CA GLU A 302 15.30 -0.40 8.14
C GLU A 302 15.46 -0.84 9.59
N PHE A 303 15.31 -2.14 9.83
CA PHE A 303 15.59 -2.80 11.10
C PHE A 303 16.18 -4.19 10.87
N VAL A 304 16.75 -4.77 11.92
CA VAL A 304 17.18 -6.18 11.92
C VAL A 304 16.15 -6.96 12.72
N ALA A 305 15.59 -8.01 12.13
CA ALA A 305 14.53 -8.82 12.74
C ALA A 305 15.09 -9.81 13.77
N ASP A 306 15.67 -9.33 14.87
CA ASP A 306 16.33 -10.16 15.89
C ASP A 306 15.44 -10.64 17.05
N ASN A 307 14.19 -10.16 17.14
CA ASN A 307 13.19 -10.53 18.15
C ASN A 307 12.05 -11.38 17.53
N PRO A 308 12.10 -12.72 17.67
CA PRO A 308 11.02 -13.60 17.23
C PRO A 308 9.69 -13.24 17.91
N GLY A 309 8.60 -13.29 17.15
CA GLY A 309 7.30 -12.89 17.62
C GLY A 309 6.35 -12.49 16.50
N ASP A 310 5.12 -12.15 16.91
CA ASP A 310 4.13 -11.48 16.08
C ASP A 310 3.98 -10.05 16.60
N TRP A 311 4.43 -9.09 15.82
CA TRP A 311 4.52 -7.68 16.21
C TRP A 311 3.58 -6.83 15.39
N ALA A 312 2.68 -6.11 16.05
CA ALA A 312 1.76 -5.22 15.35
C ALA A 312 2.51 -4.11 14.60
N ILE A 313 2.02 -3.79 13.40
CA ILE A 313 2.44 -2.63 12.62
C ILE A 313 1.19 -1.92 12.13
N HIS A 314 1.03 -0.64 12.46
CA HIS A 314 -0.21 0.06 12.19
C HIS A 314 -0.06 1.58 12.13
N CYS A 315 -1.04 2.26 11.54
CA CYS A 315 -1.16 3.70 11.71
C CYS A 315 -1.55 4.01 13.16
N HIS A 316 -0.89 4.97 13.79
CA HIS A 316 -1.10 5.32 15.19
C HIS A 316 -2.16 6.43 15.38
N LYS A 317 -2.92 6.74 14.32
CA LYS A 317 -4.18 7.48 14.45
C LYS A 317 -5.26 6.45 14.73
N SER A 318 -5.83 6.44 15.93
CA SER A 318 -6.81 5.43 16.36
C SER A 318 -7.96 5.28 15.37
N HIS A 319 -8.45 6.37 14.77
CA HIS A 319 -9.49 6.31 13.75
C HIS A 319 -9.11 5.46 12.52
N HIS A 320 -7.83 5.41 12.16
CA HIS A 320 -7.36 4.74 10.95
C HIS A 320 -7.24 3.22 11.14
N THR A 321 -7.37 2.73 12.37
CA THR A 321 -7.27 1.32 12.72
C THR A 321 -8.62 0.71 13.10
N MET A 322 -9.73 1.21 12.54
CA MET A 322 -11.07 0.88 13.04
C MET A 322 -12.06 0.38 11.98
N ASN A 323 -11.70 0.37 10.69
CA ASN A 323 -12.63 0.15 9.55
C ASN A 323 -13.76 1.19 9.49
N ALA A 324 -14.92 0.84 8.91
CA ALA A 324 -16.01 1.74 8.53
C ALA A 324 -16.65 2.47 9.73
N MET A 325 -15.97 3.51 10.21
CA MET A 325 -16.44 4.34 11.33
C MET A 325 -17.46 5.36 10.85
N GLY A 326 -18.57 5.45 11.57
CA GLY A 326 -19.56 6.52 11.42
C GLY A 326 -19.30 7.64 12.42
N HIS A 327 -19.50 8.89 11.99
CA HIS A 327 -19.30 10.07 12.84
C HIS A 327 -20.56 10.55 13.57
N ASP A 328 -21.73 9.99 13.23
CA ASP A 328 -23.03 10.47 13.70
C ASP A 328 -23.64 9.64 14.84
N ILE A 329 -22.85 8.75 15.47
CA ILE A 329 -23.33 7.88 16.57
C ILE A 329 -23.14 8.59 17.93
N PRO A 330 -24.19 8.74 18.76
CA PRO A 330 -24.07 9.38 20.07
C PRO A 330 -23.23 8.55 21.04
N THR A 331 -22.49 9.23 21.94
CA THR A 331 -21.73 8.57 23.01
C THR A 331 -22.66 7.98 24.06
N MET A 332 -22.62 6.66 24.24
CA MET A 332 -23.46 5.92 25.20
C MET A 332 -22.71 5.46 26.46
N ILE A 333 -21.42 5.81 26.59
CA ILE A 333 -20.57 5.40 27.71
C ILE A 333 -21.19 5.85 29.04
N GLY A 334 -21.38 4.89 29.96
CA GLY A 334 -21.97 5.12 31.28
C GLY A 334 -23.49 5.35 31.29
N THR A 335 -24.17 5.23 30.14
CA THR A 335 -25.62 5.39 30.06
C THR A 335 -26.34 4.07 30.37
N ASP A 336 -27.30 4.08 31.31
CA ASP A 336 -28.17 2.92 31.56
C ASP A 336 -29.21 2.78 30.43
N GLN A 337 -28.96 1.84 29.52
CA GLN A 337 -29.80 1.61 28.35
C GLN A 337 -30.95 0.61 28.61
N ARG A 338 -31.09 0.03 29.80
CA ARG A 338 -32.02 -1.10 30.07
C ARG A 338 -33.47 -0.78 29.70
N ARG A 339 -33.98 0.38 30.16
CA ARG A 339 -35.35 0.81 29.87
C ARG A 339 -35.57 1.10 28.39
N SER A 340 -34.58 1.71 27.72
CA SER A 340 -34.65 2.02 26.29
C SER A 340 -34.65 0.73 25.46
N VAL A 341 -33.79 -0.24 25.79
CA VAL A 341 -33.75 -1.56 25.16
C VAL A 341 -35.09 -2.28 25.30
N GLU A 342 -35.69 -2.26 26.50
CA GLU A 342 -36.99 -2.89 26.75
C GLU A 342 -38.08 -2.30 25.84
N LEU A 343 -38.15 -0.96 25.75
CA LEU A 343 -39.12 -0.27 24.90
C LEU A 343 -38.86 -0.51 23.41
N ILE A 344 -37.60 -0.45 22.95
CA ILE A 344 -37.25 -0.65 21.55
C ILE A 344 -37.54 -2.09 21.11
N ARG A 345 -37.26 -3.09 21.96
CA ARG A 345 -37.51 -4.51 21.65
C ARG A 345 -38.99 -4.85 21.45
N GLN A 346 -39.92 -4.02 21.94
CA GLN A 346 -41.35 -4.16 21.65
C GLN A 346 -41.65 -3.97 20.16
N HIS A 347 -40.84 -3.17 19.46
CA HIS A 347 -41.00 -2.86 18.03
C HIS A 347 -39.92 -3.50 17.16
N GLN A 348 -38.72 -3.74 17.69
CA GLN A 348 -37.58 -4.33 17.00
C GLN A 348 -36.92 -5.41 17.89
N ARG A 349 -37.40 -6.65 17.77
CA ARG A 349 -37.00 -7.77 18.65
C ARG A 349 -35.49 -8.06 18.68
N GLY A 350 -34.78 -7.73 17.60
CA GLY A 350 -33.32 -7.93 17.47
C GLY A 350 -32.45 -6.77 17.97
N TYR A 351 -33.01 -5.74 18.62
CA TYR A 351 -32.21 -4.61 19.09
C TYR A 351 -31.25 -5.01 20.22
N MET A 352 -29.99 -4.61 20.06
CA MET A 352 -28.92 -4.76 21.04
C MET A 352 -28.39 -3.36 21.40
N ALA A 353 -28.31 -3.07 22.70
CA ALA A 353 -27.61 -1.87 23.17
C ALA A 353 -26.12 -2.06 22.99
N MET A 354 -25.44 -0.99 22.62
CA MET A 354 -24.01 -0.98 22.32
C MET A 354 -23.32 0.17 23.04
N GLY A 355 -22.02 0.03 23.32
CA GLY A 355 -21.15 1.14 23.71
C GLY A 355 -21.39 1.68 25.12
N SER A 356 -21.87 0.84 26.05
CA SER A 356 -22.15 1.29 27.42
C SER A 356 -20.91 1.27 28.34
N ALA A 357 -20.05 0.25 28.22
CA ALA A 357 -18.76 0.17 28.92
C ALA A 357 -17.55 0.30 27.97
N GLY A 358 -17.77 0.35 26.65
CA GLY A 358 -16.75 0.48 25.62
C GLY A 358 -17.22 -0.11 24.30
N MET A 359 -16.42 0.04 23.24
CA MET A 359 -16.73 -0.57 21.93
C MET A 359 -16.16 -1.99 21.79
N ALA A 360 -15.28 -2.42 22.69
CA ALA A 360 -14.76 -3.80 22.78
C ALA A 360 -15.88 -4.86 22.85
N GLU A 361 -17.00 -4.53 23.51
CA GLU A 361 -18.21 -5.37 23.56
C GLU A 361 -18.66 -5.82 22.15
N MET A 362 -18.40 -5.02 21.11
CA MET A 362 -18.78 -5.32 19.73
C MET A 362 -17.90 -6.39 19.07
N GLY A 363 -16.67 -6.60 19.55
CA GLY A 363 -15.74 -7.59 18.97
C GLY A 363 -16.24 -9.03 19.11
N GLU A 364 -17.04 -9.31 20.15
CA GLU A 364 -17.62 -10.63 20.41
C GLU A 364 -19.10 -10.76 19.96
N MET A 365 -19.73 -9.65 19.55
CA MET A 365 -21.15 -9.61 19.17
C MET A 365 -21.33 -9.56 17.65
N GLU A 366 -21.85 -10.63 17.07
CA GLU A 366 -22.22 -10.65 15.66
C GLU A 366 -23.57 -9.94 15.42
N MET A 367 -23.54 -8.85 14.65
CA MET A 367 -24.74 -8.18 14.15
C MET A 367 -24.82 -8.29 12.63
N PRO A 368 -26.04 -8.42 12.06
CA PRO A 368 -26.21 -8.28 10.61
C PRO A 368 -25.77 -6.89 10.15
N LEU A 369 -24.79 -6.84 9.25
CA LEU A 369 -24.35 -5.61 8.59
C LEU A 369 -25.06 -5.41 7.25
N PRO A 370 -25.13 -4.17 6.74
CA PRO A 370 -25.46 -3.96 5.34
C PRO A 370 -24.51 -4.78 4.45
N ALA A 371 -24.99 -5.24 3.29
CA ALA A 371 -24.11 -5.90 2.32
C ALA A 371 -22.89 -5.03 1.98
N ASN A 372 -21.78 -5.63 1.56
CA ASN A 372 -20.58 -4.88 1.15
C ASN A 372 -20.04 -3.92 2.22
N THR A 373 -20.06 -4.34 3.49
CA THR A 373 -19.60 -3.55 4.63
C THR A 373 -18.72 -4.43 5.51
N VAL A 374 -17.51 -3.95 5.80
CA VAL A 374 -16.62 -4.60 6.76
C VAL A 374 -17.00 -4.19 8.19
N PRO A 375 -16.98 -5.10 9.18
CA PRO A 375 -17.17 -4.73 10.57
C PRO A 375 -16.10 -3.74 11.05
N MET A 376 -16.49 -2.86 11.98
CA MET A 376 -15.53 -2.09 12.76
C MET A 376 -14.72 -3.01 13.68
N MET A 377 -13.44 -2.71 13.91
CA MET A 377 -12.60 -3.40 14.91
C MET A 377 -12.66 -4.94 14.80
N THR A 378 -12.19 -5.46 13.67
CA THR A 378 -12.22 -6.87 13.28
C THR A 378 -10.91 -7.61 13.59
N GLY A 379 -10.79 -8.82 13.04
CA GLY A 379 -9.62 -9.69 13.13
C GLY A 379 -9.55 -10.51 14.42
N TRP A 380 -8.95 -11.69 14.30
CA TRP A 380 -8.84 -12.67 15.37
C TRP A 380 -7.38 -13.05 15.57
N GLY A 381 -6.94 -13.01 16.82
CA GLY A 381 -5.63 -13.48 17.25
C GLY A 381 -5.73 -14.72 18.14
N PRO A 382 -4.61 -15.22 18.67
CA PRO A 382 -4.57 -16.42 19.51
C PRO A 382 -5.31 -16.26 20.85
N HIS A 383 -5.61 -15.02 21.26
CA HIS A 383 -6.27 -14.70 22.54
C HIS A 383 -7.65 -14.04 22.39
N GLY A 384 -8.24 -14.04 21.19
CA GLY A 384 -9.55 -13.43 20.94
C GLY A 384 -9.51 -12.33 19.86
N PRO A 385 -10.53 -11.43 19.84
CA PRO A 385 -10.58 -10.36 18.86
C PRO A 385 -9.39 -9.40 19.03
N ILE A 386 -8.79 -8.97 17.92
CA ILE A 386 -7.68 -8.00 17.92
C ILE A 386 -8.22 -6.57 18.10
N GLU A 387 -9.51 -6.36 17.83
CA GLU A 387 -10.20 -5.07 17.94
C GLU A 387 -9.56 -3.96 17.07
N MET A 388 -8.99 -4.35 15.92
CA MET A 388 -8.36 -3.44 14.97
C MET A 388 -8.97 -3.57 13.57
N GLY A 389 -8.75 -2.60 12.71
CA GLY A 389 -9.22 -2.57 11.33
C GLY A 389 -8.30 -1.69 10.49
N GLY A 390 -8.70 -1.39 9.26
CA GLY A 390 -8.05 -0.38 8.43
C GLY A 390 -6.55 -0.62 8.25
N MET A 391 -5.75 0.37 8.63
CA MET A 391 -4.29 0.40 8.49
C MET A 391 -3.57 -0.38 9.60
N PHE A 392 -3.75 -1.70 9.62
CA PHE A 392 -3.10 -2.61 10.59
C PHE A 392 -2.62 -3.88 9.88
N SER A 393 -1.46 -4.38 10.28
CA SER A 393 -0.97 -5.72 9.94
C SER A 393 0.00 -6.21 11.01
N VAL A 394 0.65 -7.34 10.77
CA VAL A 394 1.58 -7.99 11.70
C VAL A 394 2.90 -8.27 11.00
N VAL A 395 4.00 -7.89 11.63
CA VAL A 395 5.34 -8.38 11.29
C VAL A 395 5.55 -9.71 11.99
N LYS A 396 5.68 -10.79 11.21
CA LYS A 396 5.84 -12.16 11.70
C LYS A 396 7.30 -12.58 11.56
N VAL A 397 7.98 -12.75 12.69
CA VAL A 397 9.40 -13.08 12.75
C VAL A 397 9.58 -14.53 13.22
N ARG A 398 10.25 -15.35 12.42
CA ARG A 398 10.48 -16.78 12.72
C ARG A 398 11.90 -17.21 12.37
N PRO A 399 12.52 -18.16 13.10
CA PRO A 399 13.88 -18.62 12.80
C PRO A 399 14.00 -19.38 11.46
N ASP A 400 12.95 -20.10 11.06
CA ASP A 400 13.01 -21.12 10.00
C ASP A 400 12.35 -20.71 8.66
N ILE A 401 12.27 -19.41 8.36
CA ILE A 401 11.70 -18.93 7.08
C ILE A 401 12.78 -18.92 5.99
N ALA A 402 12.51 -19.54 4.85
CA ALA A 402 13.44 -19.51 3.71
C ALA A 402 13.54 -18.09 3.11
N PRO A 403 14.69 -17.69 2.52
CA PRO A 403 14.91 -16.31 2.05
C PRO A 403 13.87 -15.74 1.07
N ASP A 404 13.29 -16.57 0.20
CA ASP A 404 12.28 -16.13 -0.77
C ASP A 404 10.85 -16.61 -0.39
N ASP A 405 10.65 -17.12 0.84
CA ASP A 405 9.35 -17.51 1.37
C ASP A 405 8.70 -16.35 2.15
N TYR A 406 7.47 -16.02 1.78
CA TYR A 406 6.65 -14.95 2.37
C TYR A 406 5.28 -15.47 2.83
N SER A 407 5.10 -16.79 2.88
CA SER A 407 3.85 -17.40 3.34
C SER A 407 3.62 -17.15 4.83
N ASP A 408 2.37 -16.96 5.24
CA ASP A 408 2.03 -16.75 6.65
C ASP A 408 2.34 -18.02 7.47
N PRO A 409 3.27 -17.94 8.45
CA PRO A 409 3.62 -19.10 9.29
C PRO A 409 2.60 -19.39 10.39
N GLY A 410 1.48 -18.66 10.46
CA GLY A 410 0.51 -18.73 11.55
C GLY A 410 0.92 -17.90 12.77
N TRP A 411 0.24 -18.11 13.90
CA TRP A 411 0.50 -17.36 15.13
C TRP A 411 1.79 -17.81 15.85
N TYR A 412 2.48 -16.86 16.48
CA TYR A 412 3.67 -17.15 17.26
C TYR A 412 3.31 -17.82 18.59
N GLU A 413 4.00 -18.90 18.93
CA GLU A 413 3.90 -19.53 20.24
C GLU A 413 4.88 -18.86 21.22
N ASN A 414 4.35 -18.13 22.19
CA ASN A 414 5.17 -17.46 23.20
C ASN A 414 5.87 -18.48 24.13
N PRO A 415 7.16 -18.30 24.44
CA PRO A 415 7.84 -19.14 25.43
C PRO A 415 7.18 -19.07 26.82
N PRO A 416 7.23 -20.16 27.62
CA PRO A 416 6.69 -20.16 28.97
C PRO A 416 7.26 -19.01 29.83
N GLY A 417 6.37 -18.25 30.46
CA GLY A 417 6.73 -17.13 31.34
C GLY A 417 6.98 -15.79 30.64
N THR A 418 6.79 -15.70 29.32
CA THR A 418 6.87 -14.43 28.56
C THR A 418 5.50 -13.82 28.27
N GLU A 419 4.44 -14.38 28.84
CA GLU A 419 3.07 -13.91 28.67
C GLU A 419 2.56 -13.21 29.95
N ALA A 420 1.72 -12.19 29.77
CA ALA A 420 1.00 -11.60 30.88
C ALA A 420 0.04 -12.64 31.49
N HIS A 421 -0.12 -12.59 32.81
CA HIS A 421 -1.00 -13.50 33.53
C HIS A 421 -1.88 -12.72 34.50
N GLU A 422 -3.02 -13.30 34.85
CA GLU A 422 -3.91 -12.75 35.87
C GLU A 422 -3.19 -12.72 37.23
N TRP A 423 -3.24 -11.56 37.88
CA TRP A 423 -2.80 -11.45 39.26
C TRP A 423 -3.87 -12.02 40.19
N THR A 424 -3.55 -13.11 40.88
CA THR A 424 -4.47 -13.84 41.79
C THR A 424 -4.22 -13.56 43.28
N GLY A 425 -3.28 -12.67 43.60
CA GLY A 425 -3.00 -12.26 44.99
C GLY A 425 -3.91 -11.12 45.47
N ASP A 426 -3.79 -10.76 46.75
CA ASP A 426 -4.54 -9.63 47.31
C ASP A 426 -4.14 -8.31 46.62
N LEU A 427 -5.14 -7.52 46.24
CA LEU A 427 -4.92 -6.16 45.76
C LEU A 427 -4.71 -5.23 46.96
N PRO A 428 -3.67 -4.38 46.96
CA PRO A 428 -3.50 -3.39 48.02
C PRO A 428 -4.68 -2.41 48.03
N GLU A 429 -4.99 -1.84 49.21
CA GLU A 429 -5.93 -0.71 49.28
C GLU A 429 -5.44 0.41 48.33
N ILE A 430 -6.35 0.92 47.48
CA ILE A 430 -6.03 1.98 46.51
C ILE A 430 -5.50 3.19 47.26
N ALA A 431 -4.19 3.43 47.15
CA ALA A 431 -3.55 4.61 47.69
C ALA A 431 -3.87 5.82 46.81
N ARG A 432 -4.61 6.78 47.36
CA ARG A 432 -4.85 8.07 46.71
C ARG A 432 -3.76 9.07 47.08
N ASN A 433 -3.42 10.00 46.21
CA ASN A 433 -2.34 10.98 46.43
C ASN A 433 -2.56 11.87 47.69
N ASP A 434 -3.78 11.91 48.22
CA ASP A 434 -4.18 12.60 49.45
C ASP A 434 -4.18 11.69 50.71
N SER A 435 -3.89 10.40 50.56
CA SER A 435 -3.84 9.46 51.69
C SER A 435 -2.51 9.57 52.44
N PRO A 436 -2.52 9.70 53.78
CA PRO A 436 -1.30 9.67 54.59
C PRO A 436 -0.56 8.31 54.56
N ARG A 437 -1.13 7.28 53.92
CA ARG A 437 -0.49 5.98 53.66
C ARG A 437 0.27 5.92 52.33
N THR A 438 0.11 6.92 51.46
CA THR A 438 0.79 6.99 50.17
C THR A 438 2.27 7.29 50.39
N THR A 439 3.07 6.24 50.44
CA THR A 439 4.52 6.36 50.54
C THR A 439 5.06 6.60 49.15
N LEU A 440 5.19 7.88 48.75
CA LEU A 440 5.91 8.23 47.53
C LEU A 440 7.36 7.76 47.70
N THR A 441 7.84 6.89 46.81
CA THR A 441 9.26 6.52 46.77
C THR A 441 10.07 7.81 46.74
N PRO A 442 10.95 8.08 47.73
CA PRO A 442 11.70 9.32 47.76
C PRO A 442 12.48 9.44 46.46
N ARG A 443 12.34 10.57 45.76
CA ARG A 443 13.20 10.89 44.62
C ARG A 443 14.64 10.76 45.11
N THR A 444 15.35 9.73 44.64
CA THR A 444 16.80 9.67 44.79
C THR A 444 17.35 10.95 44.17
N ARG A 445 17.94 11.81 45.00
CA ARG A 445 18.62 13.01 44.52
C ARG A 445 19.78 12.53 43.65
N ALA A 446 19.67 12.72 42.34
CA ALA A 446 20.81 12.73 41.44
C ALA A 446 21.57 14.05 41.61
#